data_AF-A0A259DCU6-F1
#
_entry.id   AF-A0A259DCU6-F1
#
_cell.length_a   1.000
_cell.length_b   1.000
_cell.length_c   1.000
_cell.angle_alpha   90.00
_cell.angle_beta   90.00
_cell.angle_gamma   90.00
#
_symmetry.space_group_name_H-M   'P 1'
#
loop_
_entity.id
_entity.type
_entity.pdbx_description
1 polymer ?
#
loop_
_entity_poly.entity_id
_entity_poly.type
_entity_poly.pdbx_seq_one_letter_code
_entity_poly.pdbx_strand_id
1 'polypeptide(L)'
;VATVYDLTLANYGVDRGLGGPNIPTSYDDDVPYTPAWAEKHCGVPRTDIITVAREFADNADKTHGKSMVILGAALNHWYHNDMIYRGIMNLLMMCGCIGQSGGGWAHYVGQEKLRPQTGWTPLAFALDWHRPPRQMNSTSYFYAHTSQWRHEKLAASEILSPTASKDLGDYRLIDFNVRAERMGWLPSAPQLDANPLEITKAADAAGIDPIKYAVDQIKSGALKFACEDPDNPKNFPRNMFVWRSNLLGSSGKGHEYFLKYLLGTQNAVLGPDLGELGEAKPKEVVWHDKGAEGKLDLLVTLDFRMSTTCLYSDIVLPSSTWYEKDDLNTSDMHPFIHPLSEAVQPLWESKSDWDIYKTIAKKFSEIAAVHLGTQKDLVLTPLMHDTPSELGQSMAVRDWKKGEVDAIPGKTMPTMTVVTRDYGDTYKKFTALGPLMTKIGNGGKGIAWNTEDEVKQLAELNYTVTEEGVAKGLPNINSAIDACEVILMLAPETNGQVAVKAWE
;
A
#
# COMPACT_ATOMS: atom_id res chain seq x y z
N VAL A 1 10.00 -14.60 -33.16
CA VAL A 1 10.20 -14.59 -31.69
C VAL A 1 11.68 -14.46 -31.41
N ALA A 2 12.08 -13.77 -30.36
CA ALA A 2 13.48 -13.60 -29.93
C ALA A 2 13.56 -13.84 -28.42
N THR A 3 14.73 -14.22 -27.92
CA THR A 3 14.92 -14.40 -26.47
C THR A 3 15.09 -13.05 -25.77
N VAL A 4 14.78 -12.98 -24.48
CA VAL A 4 15.06 -11.78 -23.66
C VAL A 4 16.55 -11.44 -23.66
N TYR A 5 17.42 -12.46 -23.73
CA TYR A 5 18.87 -12.28 -23.86
C TYR A 5 19.24 -11.52 -25.14
N ASP A 6 18.72 -11.97 -26.29
CA ASP A 6 19.00 -11.32 -27.59
C ASP A 6 18.47 -9.88 -27.62
N LEU A 7 17.26 -9.65 -27.08
CA LEU A 7 16.66 -8.32 -26.98
C LEU A 7 17.45 -7.39 -26.04
N THR A 8 17.99 -7.92 -24.94
CA THR A 8 18.80 -7.15 -23.99
C THR A 8 20.11 -6.69 -24.63
N LEU A 9 20.82 -7.59 -25.32
CA LEU A 9 22.05 -7.25 -26.04
C LEU A 9 21.80 -6.22 -27.14
N ALA A 10 20.70 -6.38 -27.90
CA ALA A 10 20.29 -5.39 -28.89
C ALA A 10 19.98 -4.02 -28.25
N ASN A 11 19.29 -3.99 -27.10
CA ASN A 11 18.98 -2.76 -26.37
C ASN A 11 20.25 -2.04 -25.87
N TYR A 12 21.27 -2.78 -25.44
CA TYR A 12 22.57 -2.23 -25.02
C TYR A 12 23.53 -1.95 -26.20
N GLY A 13 23.12 -2.21 -27.44
CA GLY A 13 23.96 -1.99 -28.62
C GLY A 13 25.16 -2.94 -28.71
N VAL A 14 25.07 -4.19 -28.25
CA VAL A 14 26.20 -5.14 -28.32
C VAL A 14 26.18 -5.86 -29.67
N ASP A 15 27.21 -5.64 -30.50
CA ASP A 15 27.35 -6.38 -31.77
C ASP A 15 27.65 -7.86 -31.52
N ARG A 16 26.99 -8.72 -32.29
CA ARG A 16 27.18 -10.17 -32.30
C ARG A 16 27.55 -10.69 -33.69
N GLY A 17 28.14 -9.82 -34.52
CA GLY A 17 28.50 -10.10 -35.91
C GLY A 17 27.36 -9.85 -36.90
N LEU A 18 26.34 -9.08 -36.51
CA LEU A 18 25.18 -8.75 -37.35
C LEU A 18 25.30 -7.35 -37.96
N GLY A 19 26.07 -6.47 -37.32
CA GLY A 19 26.21 -5.07 -37.73
C GLY A 19 24.89 -4.30 -37.70
N GLY A 20 24.93 -3.05 -38.18
CA GLY A 20 23.76 -2.20 -38.29
C GLY A 20 24.07 -0.73 -38.00
N PRO A 21 23.20 0.20 -38.42
CA PRO A 21 23.45 1.63 -38.26
C PRO A 21 23.45 2.11 -36.79
N ASN A 22 22.85 1.35 -35.88
CA ASN A 22 22.74 1.67 -34.46
C ASN A 22 23.61 0.77 -33.57
N ILE A 23 24.65 0.15 -34.15
CA ILE A 23 25.56 -0.74 -33.43
C ILE A 23 26.91 -0.02 -33.28
N PRO A 24 27.37 0.28 -32.04
CA PRO A 24 28.69 0.83 -31.81
C PRO A 24 29.78 -0.17 -32.16
N THR A 25 30.86 0.33 -32.77
CA THR A 25 32.11 -0.37 -33.06
C THR A 25 33.15 -0.17 -31.95
N SER A 26 32.98 0.85 -31.11
CA SER A 26 33.87 1.17 -29.99
C SER A 26 33.11 1.78 -28.81
N TYR A 27 33.75 1.86 -27.65
CA TYR A 27 33.21 2.61 -26.50
C TYR A 27 33.18 4.12 -26.71
N ASP A 28 33.85 4.62 -27.76
CA ASP A 28 33.95 6.04 -28.09
C ASP A 28 32.83 6.53 -29.04
N ASP A 29 32.02 5.62 -29.57
CA ASP A 29 30.93 5.93 -30.49
C ASP A 29 29.74 6.52 -29.73
N ASP A 30 29.22 7.70 -30.13
CA ASP A 30 28.03 8.33 -29.50
C ASP A 30 26.72 7.63 -29.94
N VAL A 31 26.55 6.39 -29.49
CA VAL A 31 25.37 5.53 -29.71
C VAL A 31 24.75 5.21 -28.34
N PRO A 32 23.40 5.12 -28.21
CA PRO A 32 22.75 4.91 -26.92
C PRO A 32 23.40 3.83 -26.04
N TYR A 33 23.61 4.17 -24.77
CA TYR A 33 24.18 3.32 -23.71
C TYR A 33 25.67 2.97 -23.83
N THR A 34 26.41 3.54 -24.78
CA THR A 34 27.89 3.49 -24.77
C THR A 34 28.48 4.40 -23.68
N PRO A 35 29.74 4.20 -23.27
CA PRO A 35 30.45 5.15 -22.39
C PRO A 35 30.52 6.58 -22.94
N ALA A 36 30.76 6.77 -24.24
CA ALA A 36 30.76 8.09 -24.87
C ALA A 36 29.38 8.77 -24.81
N TRP A 37 28.31 8.02 -25.06
CA TRP A 37 26.94 8.52 -24.92
C TRP A 37 26.63 8.87 -23.46
N ALA A 38 27.02 8.03 -22.51
CA ALA A 38 26.77 8.27 -21.09
C ALA A 38 27.49 9.53 -20.58
N GLU A 39 28.76 9.73 -20.96
CA GLU A 39 29.55 10.92 -20.62
C GLU A 39 28.83 12.22 -21.00
N LYS A 40 28.22 12.27 -22.19
CA LYS A 40 27.42 13.40 -22.65
C LYS A 40 26.19 13.67 -21.80
N HIS A 41 25.55 12.62 -21.25
CA HIS A 41 24.30 12.73 -20.51
C HIS A 41 24.48 12.91 -19.00
N CYS A 42 25.51 12.33 -18.40
CA CYS A 42 25.76 12.41 -16.95
C CYS A 42 26.99 13.24 -16.56
N GLY A 43 27.84 13.61 -17.51
CA GLY A 43 29.07 14.37 -17.28
C GLY A 43 30.22 13.58 -16.64
N VAL A 44 30.04 12.27 -16.40
CA VAL A 44 31.10 11.39 -15.87
C VAL A 44 32.03 10.98 -17.00
N PRO A 45 33.37 11.12 -16.86
CA PRO A 45 34.32 10.71 -17.89
C PRO A 45 34.12 9.25 -18.30
N ARG A 46 34.09 8.98 -19.61
CA ARG A 46 33.91 7.63 -20.17
C ARG A 46 34.97 6.65 -19.67
N THR A 47 36.19 7.15 -19.40
CA THR A 47 37.30 6.36 -18.84
C THR A 47 36.96 5.83 -17.45
N ASP A 48 36.29 6.64 -16.63
CA ASP A 48 35.91 6.27 -15.27
C ASP A 48 34.75 5.27 -15.32
N ILE A 49 33.78 5.49 -16.21
CA ILE A 49 32.68 4.54 -16.46
C ILE A 49 33.23 3.17 -16.84
N ILE A 50 34.15 3.11 -17.81
CA ILE A 50 34.78 1.86 -18.28
C ILE A 50 35.57 1.19 -17.15
N THR A 51 36.37 1.97 -16.41
CA THR A 51 37.23 1.46 -15.34
C THR A 51 36.39 0.84 -14.24
N VAL A 52 35.41 1.59 -13.70
CA VAL A 52 34.55 1.11 -12.62
C VAL A 52 33.70 -0.09 -13.06
N ALA A 53 33.14 -0.08 -14.28
CA ALA A 53 32.37 -1.21 -14.78
C ALA A 53 33.23 -2.49 -14.88
N ARG A 54 34.47 -2.38 -15.36
CA ARG A 54 35.41 -3.51 -15.46
C ARG A 54 35.84 -4.01 -14.09
N GLU A 55 36.25 -3.12 -13.19
CA GLU A 55 36.67 -3.50 -11.83
C GLU A 55 35.52 -4.13 -11.03
N PHE A 56 34.30 -3.59 -11.17
CA PHE A 56 33.11 -4.15 -10.53
C PHE A 56 32.83 -5.58 -11.01
N ALA A 57 32.88 -5.80 -12.33
CA ALA A 57 32.66 -7.11 -12.93
C ALA A 57 33.80 -8.10 -12.63
N ASP A 58 35.06 -7.66 -12.69
CA ASP A 58 36.23 -8.47 -12.38
C ASP A 58 36.25 -8.90 -10.90
N ASN A 59 35.90 -8.01 -9.97
CA ASN A 59 35.72 -8.39 -8.57
C ASN A 59 34.59 -9.41 -8.41
N ALA A 60 33.44 -9.21 -9.06
CA ALA A 60 32.33 -10.15 -9.01
C ALA A 60 32.74 -11.53 -9.55
N ASP A 61 33.45 -11.59 -10.68
CA ASP A 61 33.97 -12.84 -11.25
C ASP A 61 34.90 -13.56 -10.27
N LYS A 62 35.93 -12.85 -9.77
CA LYS A 62 36.93 -13.40 -8.83
C LYS A 62 36.30 -13.90 -7.52
N THR A 63 35.27 -13.23 -7.05
CA THR A 63 34.66 -13.50 -5.74
C THR A 63 33.37 -14.30 -5.81
N HIS A 64 32.92 -14.67 -7.02
CA HIS A 64 31.63 -15.30 -7.28
C HIS A 64 30.46 -14.47 -6.76
N GLY A 65 30.41 -13.21 -7.21
CA GLY A 65 29.27 -12.30 -7.02
C GLY A 65 29.40 -11.28 -5.89
N LYS A 66 30.55 -11.12 -5.22
CA LYS A 66 30.70 -10.21 -4.06
C LYS A 66 30.99 -8.76 -4.46
N SER A 67 30.20 -8.25 -5.40
CA SER A 67 30.07 -6.83 -5.71
C SER A 67 28.67 -6.37 -5.34
N MET A 68 28.56 -5.23 -4.66
CA MET A 68 27.30 -4.73 -4.12
C MET A 68 27.10 -3.26 -4.48
N VAL A 69 25.85 -2.88 -4.72
CA VAL A 69 25.46 -1.47 -4.84
C VAL A 69 24.53 -1.12 -3.69
N ILE A 70 24.96 -0.19 -2.86
CA ILE A 70 24.14 0.42 -1.81
C ILE A 70 23.46 1.66 -2.38
N LEU A 71 22.13 1.72 -2.32
CA LEU A 71 21.34 2.79 -2.92
C LEU A 71 20.19 3.22 -2.00
N GLY A 72 19.67 4.43 -2.22
CA GLY A 72 18.56 4.95 -1.42
C GLY A 72 17.71 6.00 -2.13
N ALA A 73 17.08 6.87 -1.34
CA ALA A 73 16.08 7.83 -1.79
C ALA A 73 16.55 8.80 -2.89
N ALA A 74 17.84 9.15 -2.92
CA ALA A 74 18.39 10.06 -3.93
C ALA A 74 18.21 9.53 -5.37
N LEU A 75 18.11 8.21 -5.54
CA LEU A 75 17.76 7.57 -6.81
C LEU A 75 16.27 7.19 -6.86
N ASN A 76 15.70 6.75 -5.72
CA ASN A 76 14.32 6.25 -5.68
C ASN A 76 13.23 7.33 -5.80
N HIS A 77 13.55 8.58 -5.47
CA HIS A 77 12.56 9.67 -5.42
C HIS A 77 12.43 10.43 -6.76
N TRP A 78 13.05 9.92 -7.83
CA TRP A 78 12.83 10.42 -9.18
C TRP A 78 11.57 9.81 -9.80
N TYR A 79 10.92 10.54 -10.71
CA TYR A 79 9.77 10.03 -11.47
C TYR A 79 10.13 8.74 -12.23
N HIS A 80 11.32 8.69 -12.85
CA HIS A 80 11.87 7.52 -13.53
C HIS A 80 12.83 6.70 -12.65
N ASN A 81 12.52 6.54 -11.36
CA ASN A 81 13.34 5.75 -10.44
C ASN A 81 13.51 4.29 -10.90
N ASP A 82 12.49 3.74 -11.55
CA ASP A 82 12.46 2.39 -12.08
C ASP A 82 13.55 2.16 -13.13
N MET A 83 13.83 3.14 -13.99
CA MET A 83 14.93 3.09 -14.95
C MET A 83 16.29 3.03 -14.26
N ILE A 84 16.48 3.86 -13.22
CA ILE A 84 17.72 3.90 -12.45
C ILE A 84 17.93 2.56 -11.72
N TYR A 85 16.88 2.06 -11.07
CA TYR A 85 16.90 0.80 -10.33
C TYR A 85 17.17 -0.38 -11.25
N ARG A 86 16.49 -0.47 -12.39
CA ARG A 86 16.70 -1.53 -13.39
C ARG A 86 18.09 -1.47 -14.00
N GLY A 87 18.68 -0.29 -14.19
CA GLY A 87 20.08 -0.15 -14.61
C GLY A 87 21.05 -0.81 -13.63
N ILE A 88 20.90 -0.52 -12.34
CA ILE A 88 21.71 -1.11 -11.26
C ILE A 88 21.44 -2.61 -11.12
N MET A 89 20.17 -3.03 -11.13
CA MET A 89 19.79 -4.44 -11.06
C MET A 89 20.36 -5.24 -12.23
N ASN A 90 20.34 -4.70 -13.45
CA ASN A 90 20.93 -5.34 -14.63
C ASN A 90 22.44 -5.57 -14.44
N LEU A 91 23.19 -4.58 -13.96
CA LEU A 91 24.62 -4.73 -13.66
C LEU A 91 24.86 -5.89 -12.68
N LEU A 92 24.10 -5.91 -11.58
CA LEU A 92 24.21 -6.94 -10.55
C LEU A 92 23.80 -8.34 -11.05
N MET A 93 22.77 -8.43 -11.88
CA MET A 93 22.34 -9.69 -12.50
C MET A 93 23.40 -10.21 -13.49
N MET A 94 23.94 -9.34 -14.34
CA MET A 94 25.00 -9.69 -15.30
C MET A 94 26.28 -10.18 -14.60
N CYS A 95 26.55 -9.69 -13.39
CA CYS A 95 27.70 -10.06 -12.57
C CYS A 95 27.40 -11.20 -11.57
N GLY A 96 26.19 -11.79 -11.57
CA GLY A 96 25.84 -12.89 -10.66
C GLY A 96 25.84 -12.51 -9.17
N CYS A 97 25.58 -11.24 -8.84
CA CYS A 97 25.70 -10.73 -7.48
C CYS A 97 24.46 -10.95 -6.60
N ILE A 98 23.28 -11.04 -7.20
CA ILE A 98 22.01 -11.16 -6.45
C ILE A 98 21.94 -12.53 -5.77
N GLY A 99 21.72 -12.54 -4.45
CA GLY A 99 21.63 -13.76 -3.65
C GLY A 99 22.96 -14.25 -3.05
N GLN A 100 24.07 -13.55 -3.30
CA GLN A 100 25.37 -13.90 -2.73
C GLN A 100 25.71 -13.04 -1.52
N SER A 101 26.23 -13.65 -0.46
CA SER A 101 26.71 -12.91 0.72
C SER A 101 27.90 -12.02 0.33
N GLY A 102 27.79 -10.72 0.64
CA GLY A 102 28.76 -9.69 0.22
C GLY A 102 28.47 -9.10 -1.16
N GLY A 103 27.38 -9.48 -1.83
CA GLY A 103 26.98 -8.96 -3.13
C GLY A 103 25.50 -8.57 -3.19
N GLY A 104 25.13 -7.87 -4.26
CA GLY A 104 23.73 -7.68 -4.65
C GLY A 104 23.18 -6.25 -4.52
N TRP A 105 21.86 -6.17 -4.55
CA TRP A 105 21.10 -4.93 -4.52
C TRP A 105 20.75 -4.58 -3.08
N ALA A 106 21.38 -3.55 -2.52
CA ALA A 106 21.23 -3.14 -1.13
C ALA A 106 20.49 -1.80 -1.05
N HIS A 107 19.17 -1.88 -1.14
CA HIS A 107 18.28 -0.72 -1.05
C HIS A 107 17.97 -0.36 0.40
N TYR A 108 18.21 0.91 0.77
CA TYR A 108 17.86 1.43 2.08
C TYR A 108 17.09 2.75 1.95
N VAL A 109 15.89 2.80 2.53
CA VAL A 109 15.01 3.98 2.57
C VAL A 109 14.48 4.21 3.99
N GLY A 110 13.20 3.92 4.24
CA GLY A 110 12.63 3.83 5.57
C GLY A 110 12.78 2.43 6.17
N GLN A 111 12.31 2.29 7.40
CA GLN A 111 12.33 1.04 8.14
C GLN A 111 11.08 0.21 7.80
N GLU A 112 11.15 -0.54 6.70
CA GLU A 112 10.00 -1.25 6.13
C GLU A 112 9.89 -2.70 6.61
N LYS A 113 11.02 -3.35 6.91
CA LYS A 113 11.05 -4.75 7.31
C LYS A 113 10.64 -4.99 8.75
N LEU A 114 9.33 -5.09 8.95
CA LEU A 114 8.75 -5.72 10.13
C LEU A 114 9.00 -7.22 10.06
N ARG A 115 10.00 -7.72 10.82
CA ARG A 115 10.43 -9.13 10.73
C ARG A 115 9.31 -10.13 11.05
N PRO A 116 8.59 -10.07 12.19
CA PRO A 116 7.54 -11.02 12.53
C PRO A 116 6.21 -10.75 11.79
N GLN A 117 6.25 -10.71 10.46
CA GLN A 117 5.20 -10.17 9.60
C GLN A 117 3.85 -10.89 9.79
N THR A 118 3.84 -12.22 9.75
CA THR A 118 2.60 -13.00 9.85
C THR A 118 2.07 -13.14 11.27
N GLY A 119 2.85 -12.76 12.29
CA GLY A 119 2.34 -12.58 13.66
C GLY A 119 1.69 -11.22 13.86
N TRP A 120 2.25 -10.16 13.25
CA TRP A 120 1.72 -8.80 13.34
C TRP A 120 0.49 -8.55 12.47
N THR A 121 0.47 -9.07 11.25
CA THR A 121 -0.59 -8.83 10.26
C THR A 121 -2.01 -9.15 10.78
N PRO A 122 -2.27 -10.30 11.45
CA PRO A 122 -3.60 -10.58 11.98
C PRO A 122 -4.02 -9.61 13.09
N LEU A 123 -3.11 -9.22 13.97
CA LEU A 123 -3.37 -8.24 15.03
C LEU A 123 -3.70 -6.86 14.44
N ALA A 124 -2.84 -6.35 13.55
CA ALA A 124 -2.94 -4.98 13.04
C ALA A 124 -4.19 -4.73 12.18
N PHE A 125 -4.65 -5.76 11.47
CA PHE A 125 -5.79 -5.65 10.55
C PHE A 125 -7.02 -6.45 11.00
N ALA A 126 -7.03 -6.92 12.26
CA ALA A 126 -8.07 -7.74 12.86
C ALA A 126 -8.43 -9.00 12.04
N LEU A 127 -7.44 -9.64 11.40
CA LEU A 127 -7.66 -10.84 10.56
C LEU A 127 -7.95 -12.10 11.38
N ASP A 128 -7.72 -12.02 12.68
CA ASP A 128 -8.19 -12.97 13.68
C ASP A 128 -9.72 -12.92 13.87
N TRP A 129 -10.38 -11.80 13.54
CA TRP A 129 -11.84 -11.64 13.63
C TRP A 129 -12.55 -11.54 12.27
N HIS A 130 -11.99 -10.80 11.32
CA HIS A 130 -12.62 -10.46 10.05
C HIS A 130 -11.61 -10.51 8.90
N ARG A 131 -11.99 -11.11 7.77
CA ARG A 131 -11.18 -11.10 6.54
C ARG A 131 -12.08 -10.77 5.34
N PRO A 132 -11.67 -9.90 4.39
CA PRO A 132 -10.44 -9.11 4.36
C PRO A 132 -10.58 -7.71 5.04
N PRO A 133 -9.46 -7.00 5.28
CA PRO A 133 -9.48 -5.59 5.68
C PRO A 133 -9.64 -4.66 4.46
N ARG A 134 -9.62 -3.33 4.68
CA ARG A 134 -9.59 -2.31 3.61
C ARG A 134 -8.23 -1.62 3.55
N GLN A 135 -7.28 -2.23 2.85
CA GLN A 135 -6.00 -1.58 2.54
C GLN A 135 -6.15 -0.63 1.34
N MET A 136 -5.36 0.44 1.32
CA MET A 136 -5.37 1.46 0.26
C MET A 136 -3.96 1.96 -0.03
N ASN A 137 -3.63 2.19 -1.30
CA ASN A 137 -2.37 2.79 -1.71
C ASN A 137 -2.46 4.34 -1.65
N SER A 138 -1.76 4.94 -0.69
CA SER A 138 -1.97 6.35 -0.31
C SER A 138 -1.66 7.37 -1.41
N THR A 139 -0.76 7.07 -2.36
CA THR A 139 -0.47 7.99 -3.47
C THR A 139 -1.71 8.29 -4.29
N SER A 140 -2.44 7.25 -4.73
CA SER A 140 -3.68 7.42 -5.49
C SER A 140 -4.78 8.06 -4.64
N TYR A 141 -4.88 7.64 -3.38
CA TYR A 141 -5.85 8.21 -2.43
C TYR A 141 -5.67 9.73 -2.27
N PHE A 142 -4.45 10.19 -1.99
CA PHE A 142 -4.22 11.63 -1.84
C PHE A 142 -4.25 12.35 -3.18
N TYR A 143 -3.78 11.76 -4.27
CA TYR A 143 -3.90 12.36 -5.60
C TYR A 143 -5.35 12.71 -5.93
N ALA A 144 -6.29 11.79 -5.64
CA ALA A 144 -7.72 11.98 -5.81
C ALA A 144 -8.32 12.96 -4.78
N HIS A 145 -8.12 12.73 -3.48
CA HIS A 145 -8.86 13.43 -2.42
C HIS A 145 -8.28 14.78 -2.03
N THR A 146 -7.00 15.04 -2.29
CA THR A 146 -6.43 16.40 -2.26
C THR A 146 -6.56 17.09 -3.61
N SER A 147 -7.30 16.49 -4.55
CA SER A 147 -7.62 17.05 -5.87
C SER A 147 -6.40 17.57 -6.66
N GLN A 148 -5.21 16.98 -6.42
CA GLN A 148 -3.98 17.29 -7.16
C GLN A 148 -4.11 16.96 -8.65
N TRP A 149 -4.91 15.95 -8.99
CA TRP A 149 -5.22 15.57 -10.36
C TRP A 149 -5.84 16.70 -11.19
N ARG A 150 -6.52 17.67 -10.55
CA ARG A 150 -7.09 18.84 -11.23
C ARG A 150 -6.02 19.80 -11.74
N HIS A 151 -4.79 19.67 -11.26
CA HIS A 151 -3.65 20.56 -11.55
C HIS A 151 -2.56 19.85 -12.36
N GLU A 152 -2.83 18.63 -12.82
CA GLU A 152 -1.86 17.80 -13.54
C GLU A 152 -1.32 18.50 -14.78
N LYS A 153 0.00 18.41 -14.98
CA LYS A 153 0.69 19.00 -16.14
C LYS A 153 1.29 17.94 -17.05
N LEU A 154 1.60 16.76 -16.52
CA LEU A 154 2.16 15.67 -17.32
C LEU A 154 1.05 14.97 -18.10
N ALA A 155 1.09 15.04 -19.42
CA ALA A 155 0.18 14.29 -20.27
C ALA A 155 0.68 12.85 -20.49
N ALA A 156 -0.24 11.90 -20.62
CA ALA A 156 0.11 10.52 -20.93
C ALA A 156 0.88 10.42 -22.27
N SER A 157 0.52 11.25 -23.25
CA SER A 157 1.20 11.31 -24.56
C SER A 157 2.70 11.63 -24.48
N GLU A 158 3.16 12.28 -23.41
CA GLU A 158 4.58 12.64 -23.23
C GLU A 158 5.44 11.47 -22.75
N ILE A 159 4.82 10.44 -22.17
CA ILE A 159 5.52 9.30 -21.54
C ILE A 159 5.24 7.96 -22.22
N LEU A 160 4.42 7.94 -23.27
CA LEU A 160 4.18 6.74 -24.06
C LEU A 160 5.39 6.40 -24.94
N SER A 161 5.63 5.10 -25.15
CA SER A 161 6.57 4.65 -26.17
C SER A 161 6.19 5.22 -27.55
N PRO A 162 7.14 5.64 -28.39
CA PRO A 162 6.85 6.13 -29.75
C PRO A 162 6.18 5.08 -30.65
N THR A 163 6.22 3.80 -30.25
CA THR A 163 5.56 2.68 -30.95
C THR A 163 4.21 2.28 -30.35
N ALA A 164 3.77 2.92 -29.26
CA ALA A 164 2.49 2.65 -28.63
C ALA A 164 1.31 3.22 -29.45
N SER A 165 0.10 2.69 -29.20
CA SER A 165 -1.12 3.29 -29.76
C SER A 165 -1.30 4.72 -29.23
N LYS A 166 -1.61 5.65 -30.14
CA LYS A 166 -1.84 7.07 -29.82
C LYS A 166 -3.12 7.29 -29.02
N ASP A 167 -4.08 6.37 -29.07
CA ASP A 167 -5.39 6.51 -28.39
C ASP A 167 -5.27 6.60 -26.86
N LEU A 168 -4.16 6.11 -26.30
CA LEU A 168 -3.86 6.22 -24.87
C LEU A 168 -3.37 7.62 -24.47
N GLY A 169 -2.87 8.42 -25.41
CA GLY A 169 -2.31 9.74 -25.15
C GLY A 169 -3.32 10.78 -24.68
N ASP A 170 -4.59 10.59 -25.05
CA ASP A 170 -5.69 11.50 -24.69
C ASP A 170 -6.22 11.31 -23.26
N TYR A 171 -5.81 10.25 -22.56
CA TYR A 171 -6.24 9.99 -21.20
C TYR A 171 -5.42 10.81 -20.21
N ARG A 172 -6.05 11.25 -19.11
CA ARG A 172 -5.35 11.87 -17.99
C ARG A 172 -4.84 10.80 -17.02
N LEU A 173 -3.82 11.11 -16.22
CA LEU A 173 -3.20 10.12 -15.33
C LEU A 173 -4.21 9.50 -14.34
N ILE A 174 -5.16 10.28 -13.82
CA ILE A 174 -6.22 9.77 -12.96
C ILE A 174 -7.13 8.74 -13.65
N ASP A 175 -7.32 8.84 -14.97
CA ASP A 175 -8.16 7.89 -15.71
C ASP A 175 -7.55 6.48 -15.69
N PHE A 176 -6.21 6.38 -15.77
CA PHE A 176 -5.52 5.11 -15.64
C PHE A 176 -5.69 4.51 -14.25
N ASN A 177 -5.77 5.35 -13.21
CA ASN A 177 -6.03 4.90 -11.85
C ASN A 177 -7.45 4.33 -11.69
N VAL A 178 -8.47 5.06 -12.16
CA VAL A 178 -9.87 4.58 -12.14
C VAL A 178 -10.04 3.28 -12.92
N ARG A 179 -9.36 3.17 -14.06
CA ARG A 179 -9.29 1.92 -14.85
C ARG A 179 -8.66 0.78 -14.06
N ALA A 180 -7.50 1.02 -13.45
CA ALA A 180 -6.82 0.03 -12.63
C ALA A 180 -7.68 -0.42 -11.45
N GLU A 181 -8.32 0.50 -10.74
CA GLU A 181 -9.24 0.23 -9.63
C GLU A 181 -10.40 -0.68 -10.05
N ARG A 182 -11.14 -0.29 -11.11
CA ARG A 182 -12.30 -1.08 -11.56
C ARG A 182 -11.91 -2.45 -12.15
N MET A 183 -10.70 -2.60 -12.67
CA MET A 183 -10.17 -3.88 -13.17
C MET A 183 -9.60 -4.76 -12.05
N GLY A 184 -9.60 -4.29 -10.80
CA GLY A 184 -9.09 -5.03 -9.66
C GLY A 184 -7.57 -4.96 -9.51
N TRP A 185 -6.87 -4.06 -10.17
CA TRP A 185 -5.41 -3.95 -10.06
C TRP A 185 -4.97 -3.13 -8.86
N LEU A 186 -5.74 -2.11 -8.49
CA LEU A 186 -5.49 -1.24 -7.34
C LEU A 186 -6.70 -1.25 -6.39
N PRO A 187 -6.48 -1.04 -5.08
CA PRO A 187 -7.58 -0.83 -4.15
C PRO A 187 -8.25 0.54 -4.36
N SER A 188 -9.47 0.67 -3.85
CA SER A 188 -10.26 1.92 -3.85
C SER A 188 -10.64 2.32 -2.42
N ALA A 189 -10.62 3.62 -2.12
CA ALA A 189 -11.13 4.15 -0.85
C ALA A 189 -11.60 5.61 -0.99
N PRO A 190 -12.88 5.93 -0.72
CA PRO A 190 -14.02 5.01 -0.62
C PRO A 190 -14.16 4.07 -1.83
N GLN A 191 -14.87 2.95 -1.67
CA GLN A 191 -14.91 1.89 -2.69
C GLN A 191 -16.00 2.11 -3.74
N LEU A 192 -17.21 2.42 -3.28
CA LEU A 192 -18.41 2.53 -4.09
C LEU A 192 -19.12 3.84 -3.78
N ASP A 193 -19.92 4.35 -4.71
CA ASP A 193 -20.65 5.62 -4.56
C ASP A 193 -21.91 5.53 -3.67
N ALA A 194 -22.07 4.40 -2.98
CA ALA A 194 -23.11 4.12 -2.02
C ALA A 194 -22.52 3.48 -0.77
N ASN A 195 -23.24 3.62 0.35
CA ASN A 195 -22.85 2.97 1.60
C ASN A 195 -22.86 1.44 1.42
N PRO A 196 -21.72 0.74 1.60
CA PRO A 196 -21.63 -0.71 1.39
C PRO A 196 -22.52 -1.53 2.33
N LEU A 197 -22.93 -0.97 3.47
CA LEU A 197 -23.89 -1.59 4.38
C LEU A 197 -25.31 -1.58 3.79
N GLU A 198 -25.70 -0.49 3.15
CA GLU A 198 -27.04 -0.35 2.53
C GLU A 198 -27.16 -1.19 1.26
N ILE A 199 -26.05 -1.43 0.54
CA ILE A 199 -26.03 -2.33 -0.62
C ILE A 199 -26.43 -3.75 -0.21
N THR A 200 -25.86 -4.26 0.90
CA THR A 200 -26.19 -5.62 1.35
C THR A 200 -27.63 -5.72 1.86
N LYS A 201 -28.15 -4.67 2.52
CA LYS A 201 -29.56 -4.60 2.94
C LYS A 201 -30.51 -4.58 1.74
N ALA A 202 -30.19 -3.82 0.70
CA ALA A 202 -30.98 -3.78 -0.53
C ALA A 202 -30.98 -5.13 -1.26
N ALA A 203 -29.84 -5.83 -1.27
CA ALA A 203 -29.73 -7.19 -1.81
C ALA A 203 -30.56 -8.20 -1.01
N ASP A 204 -30.47 -8.18 0.32
CA ASP A 204 -31.26 -9.03 1.21
C ASP A 204 -32.77 -8.77 1.02
N ALA A 205 -33.20 -7.51 0.90
CA ALA A 205 -34.59 -7.14 0.65
C ALA A 205 -35.10 -7.59 -0.73
N ALA A 206 -34.21 -7.67 -1.72
CA ALA A 206 -34.50 -8.19 -3.06
C ALA A 206 -34.44 -9.72 -3.14
N GLY A 207 -33.94 -10.42 -2.10
CA GLY A 207 -33.72 -11.86 -2.11
C GLY A 207 -32.60 -12.30 -3.07
N ILE A 208 -31.60 -11.44 -3.31
CA ILE A 208 -30.48 -11.68 -4.23
C ILE A 208 -29.18 -11.73 -3.42
N ASP A 209 -28.24 -12.61 -3.81
CA ASP A 209 -26.90 -12.61 -3.25
C ASP A 209 -26.25 -11.21 -3.34
N PRO A 210 -25.65 -10.66 -2.25
CA PRO A 210 -25.12 -9.29 -2.26
C PRO A 210 -24.04 -9.02 -3.28
N ILE A 211 -23.19 -10.01 -3.60
CA ILE A 211 -22.14 -9.86 -4.61
C ILE A 211 -22.76 -9.81 -5.99
N LYS A 212 -23.66 -10.75 -6.31
CA LYS A 212 -24.41 -10.73 -7.56
C LYS A 212 -25.20 -9.42 -7.74
N TYR A 213 -25.89 -8.98 -6.70
CA TYR A 213 -26.64 -7.72 -6.70
C TYR A 213 -25.71 -6.54 -7.03
N ALA A 214 -24.59 -6.41 -6.34
CA ALA A 214 -23.63 -5.33 -6.59
C ALA A 214 -23.07 -5.38 -8.01
N VAL A 215 -22.66 -6.55 -8.51
CA VAL A 215 -22.16 -6.71 -9.89
C VAL A 215 -23.23 -6.33 -10.91
N ASP A 216 -24.47 -6.77 -10.73
CA ASP A 216 -25.58 -6.44 -11.65
C ASP A 216 -25.86 -4.93 -11.65
N GLN A 217 -25.83 -4.26 -10.49
CA GLN A 217 -25.99 -2.81 -10.39
C GLN A 217 -24.81 -2.01 -10.97
N ILE A 218 -23.58 -2.54 -10.84
CA ILE A 218 -22.39 -1.93 -11.45
C ILE A 218 -22.46 -2.03 -12.97
N LYS A 219 -22.85 -3.19 -13.51
CA LYS A 219 -23.00 -3.41 -14.95
C LYS A 219 -24.13 -2.55 -15.55
N SER A 220 -25.20 -2.30 -14.80
CA SER A 220 -26.29 -1.41 -15.23
C SER A 220 -25.95 0.08 -15.10
N GLY A 221 -24.90 0.42 -14.35
CA GLY A 221 -24.48 1.78 -14.05
C GLY A 221 -25.26 2.45 -12.91
N ALA A 222 -26.14 1.70 -12.22
CA ALA A 222 -26.90 2.18 -11.06
C ALA A 222 -26.05 2.27 -9.78
N LEU A 223 -24.97 1.48 -9.71
CA LEU A 223 -23.93 1.57 -8.69
C LEU A 223 -22.59 1.86 -9.39
N LYS A 224 -21.78 2.76 -8.85
CA LYS A 224 -20.49 3.13 -9.46
C LYS A 224 -19.36 2.98 -8.47
N PHE A 225 -18.14 2.91 -9.00
CA PHE A 225 -16.95 3.07 -8.18
C PHE A 225 -16.86 4.54 -7.72
N ALA A 226 -16.53 4.75 -6.44
CA ALA A 226 -16.44 6.11 -5.89
C ALA A 226 -15.37 6.97 -6.60
N CYS A 227 -14.31 6.33 -7.09
CA CYS A 227 -13.23 7.00 -7.82
C CYS A 227 -13.65 7.59 -9.18
N GLU A 228 -14.82 7.23 -9.72
CA GLU A 228 -15.37 7.87 -10.92
C GLU A 228 -15.88 9.30 -10.63
N ASP A 229 -16.10 9.67 -9.37
CA ASP A 229 -16.53 11.02 -8.96
C ASP A 229 -15.98 11.37 -7.55
N PRO A 230 -14.66 11.65 -7.42
CA PRO A 230 -13.99 11.85 -6.13
C PRO A 230 -14.26 13.23 -5.50
N ASP A 231 -14.95 14.12 -6.21
CA ASP A 231 -15.43 15.41 -5.68
C ASP A 231 -16.91 15.33 -5.22
N ASN A 232 -17.57 14.19 -5.40
CA ASN A 232 -18.90 13.95 -4.84
C ASN A 232 -18.83 13.87 -3.31
N PRO A 233 -19.71 14.58 -2.55
CA PRO A 233 -19.77 14.48 -1.09
C PRO A 233 -20.02 13.09 -0.50
N LYS A 234 -20.48 12.13 -1.32
CA LYS A 234 -20.62 10.73 -0.93
C LYS A 234 -19.31 9.94 -1.03
N ASN A 235 -18.34 10.42 -1.80
CA ASN A 235 -17.20 9.65 -2.32
C ASN A 235 -15.85 10.10 -1.78
N PHE A 236 -15.79 11.07 -0.88
CA PHE A 236 -14.55 11.49 -0.24
C PHE A 236 -14.53 11.14 1.26
N PRO A 237 -13.32 10.96 1.85
CA PRO A 237 -13.18 10.68 3.26
C PRO A 237 -13.69 11.84 4.12
N ARG A 238 -14.28 11.49 5.27
CA ARG A 238 -14.82 12.47 6.23
C ARG A 238 -14.08 12.50 7.56
N ASN A 239 -13.58 11.34 8.01
CA ASN A 239 -12.85 11.23 9.26
C ASN A 239 -11.45 10.70 8.96
N MET A 240 -10.43 11.37 9.49
CA MET A 240 -9.04 10.96 9.34
C MET A 240 -8.35 10.95 10.70
N PHE A 241 -7.75 9.80 11.03
CA PHE A 241 -6.84 9.67 12.16
C PHE A 241 -5.40 9.70 11.65
N VAL A 242 -4.57 10.54 12.27
CA VAL A 242 -3.13 10.61 11.99
C VAL A 242 -2.37 10.32 13.29
N TRP A 243 -1.56 9.27 13.30
CA TRP A 243 -0.72 8.94 14.44
C TRP A 243 0.62 8.42 13.93
N ARG A 244 1.69 8.62 14.71
CA ARG A 244 3.07 8.24 14.32
C ARG A 244 3.48 8.84 12.96
N SER A 245 2.88 9.96 12.57
CA SER A 245 3.03 10.62 11.28
C SER A 245 2.86 12.12 11.44
N ASN A 246 3.68 12.89 10.72
CA ASN A 246 3.49 14.32 10.54
C ASN A 246 3.09 14.59 9.07
N LEU A 247 1.93 14.08 8.66
CA LEU A 247 1.44 14.11 7.27
C LEU A 247 1.53 15.51 6.66
N LEU A 248 0.98 16.52 7.34
CA LEU A 248 0.89 17.88 6.84
C LEU A 248 2.22 18.65 6.93
N GLY A 249 3.21 18.15 7.68
CA GLY A 249 4.50 18.84 7.85
C GLY A 249 5.71 18.05 7.35
N SER A 250 5.51 16.91 6.69
CA SER A 250 6.61 16.05 6.24
C SER A 250 6.26 15.28 4.96
N SER A 251 5.33 14.33 5.03
CA SER A 251 5.13 13.37 3.94
C SER A 251 4.10 13.79 2.89
N GLY A 252 3.27 14.81 3.16
CA GLY A 252 2.24 15.33 2.26
C GLY A 252 2.81 16.14 1.10
N LYS A 253 2.98 15.48 -0.07
CA LYS A 253 3.41 16.15 -1.30
C LYS A 253 2.25 16.98 -1.82
N GLY A 254 2.53 18.23 -2.19
CA GLY A 254 1.47 19.17 -2.56
C GLY A 254 0.74 19.72 -1.32
N HIS A 255 1.48 20.18 -0.31
CA HIS A 255 0.96 20.68 0.97
C HIS A 255 -0.26 21.60 0.80
N GLU A 256 -0.16 22.63 -0.03
CA GLU A 256 -1.26 23.60 -0.24
C GLU A 256 -2.55 22.97 -0.78
N TYR A 257 -2.46 21.84 -1.49
CA TYR A 257 -3.62 21.10 -1.95
C TYR A 257 -4.31 20.31 -0.81
N PHE A 258 -3.55 19.85 0.18
CA PHE A 258 -4.15 19.32 1.41
C PHE A 258 -4.94 20.41 2.14
N LEU A 259 -4.34 21.60 2.30
CA LEU A 259 -4.97 22.73 2.99
C LEU A 259 -6.26 23.15 2.28
N LYS A 260 -6.21 23.30 0.96
CA LYS A 260 -7.37 23.67 0.13
C LYS A 260 -8.46 22.61 0.13
N TYR A 261 -8.15 21.40 -0.33
CA TYR A 261 -9.19 20.43 -0.70
C TYR A 261 -9.57 19.48 0.44
N LEU A 262 -8.63 19.10 1.33
CA LEU A 262 -8.98 18.27 2.48
C LEU A 262 -9.44 19.09 3.67
N LEU A 263 -8.72 20.16 4.03
CA LEU A 263 -9.00 20.93 5.24
C LEU A 263 -9.93 22.12 5.01
N GLY A 264 -9.97 22.69 3.80
CA GLY A 264 -10.81 23.87 3.51
C GLY A 264 -10.28 25.14 4.17
N THR A 265 -8.97 25.23 4.39
CA THR A 265 -8.32 26.37 5.05
C THR A 265 -7.70 27.34 4.04
N GLN A 266 -7.18 28.47 4.55
CA GLN A 266 -6.32 29.34 3.75
C GLN A 266 -5.15 28.53 3.17
N ASN A 267 -4.86 28.77 1.90
CA ASN A 267 -3.84 28.05 1.14
C ASN A 267 -3.17 28.98 0.12
N ALA A 268 -2.05 28.52 -0.44
CA ALA A 268 -1.26 29.23 -1.44
C ALA A 268 -1.19 28.48 -2.78
N VAL A 269 -2.28 27.83 -3.22
CA VAL A 269 -2.37 27.28 -4.58
C VAL A 269 -2.46 28.44 -5.58
N LEU A 270 -1.38 28.71 -6.31
CA LEU A 270 -1.28 29.85 -7.24
C LEU A 270 -1.69 29.53 -8.68
N GLY A 271 -1.49 28.28 -9.11
CA GLY A 271 -1.70 27.87 -10.50
C GLY A 271 -3.17 27.57 -10.80
N PRO A 272 -3.64 27.87 -12.03
CA PRO A 272 -4.98 27.51 -12.46
C PRO A 272 -5.13 26.00 -12.64
N ASP A 273 -6.34 25.50 -12.40
CA ASP A 273 -6.69 24.11 -12.66
C ASP A 273 -6.91 23.84 -14.17
N LEU A 274 -7.06 22.57 -14.56
CA LEU A 274 -7.28 22.18 -15.96
C LEU A 274 -8.50 22.86 -16.59
N GLY A 275 -9.57 23.09 -15.83
CA GLY A 275 -10.78 23.73 -16.31
C GLY A 275 -10.55 25.21 -16.60
N GLU A 276 -9.87 25.91 -15.70
CA GLU A 276 -9.49 27.32 -15.88
C GLU A 276 -8.52 27.54 -17.05
N LEU A 277 -7.65 26.56 -17.32
CA LEU A 277 -6.76 26.58 -18.48
C LEU A 277 -7.43 26.21 -19.80
N GLY A 278 -8.67 25.72 -19.79
CA GLY A 278 -9.34 25.19 -20.98
C GLY A 278 -8.67 23.91 -21.51
N GLU A 279 -7.95 23.20 -20.66
CA GLU A 279 -7.27 21.95 -20.98
C GLU A 279 -8.26 20.77 -21.06
N ALA A 280 -7.85 19.70 -21.73
CA ALA A 280 -8.69 18.50 -21.79
C ALA A 280 -8.95 17.92 -20.39
N LYS A 281 -10.21 17.63 -20.09
CA LYS A 281 -10.67 17.03 -18.82
C LYS A 281 -10.48 15.51 -18.84
N PRO A 282 -10.42 14.82 -17.67
CA PRO A 282 -10.38 13.35 -17.62
C PRO A 282 -11.60 12.72 -18.31
N LYS A 283 -11.43 11.50 -18.81
CA LYS A 283 -12.48 10.73 -19.51
C LYS A 283 -13.25 9.78 -18.59
N GLU A 284 -12.64 9.36 -17.49
CA GLU A 284 -13.17 8.36 -16.56
C GLU A 284 -13.62 8.97 -15.22
N VAL A 285 -13.32 10.26 -15.00
CA VAL A 285 -13.67 11.00 -13.78
C VAL A 285 -14.61 12.16 -14.11
N VAL A 286 -15.67 12.30 -13.31
CA VAL A 286 -16.58 13.44 -13.40
C VAL A 286 -15.83 14.73 -13.04
N TRP A 287 -15.88 15.70 -13.96
CA TRP A 287 -15.34 17.03 -13.72
C TRP A 287 -16.41 17.97 -13.16
N HIS A 288 -16.16 18.52 -11.99
CA HIS A 288 -16.91 19.66 -11.45
C HIS A 288 -16.09 20.93 -11.65
N ASP A 289 -16.70 21.97 -12.23
CA ASP A 289 -15.99 23.23 -12.50
C ASP A 289 -15.46 23.90 -11.23
N LYS A 290 -16.12 23.68 -10.09
CA LYS A 290 -15.60 23.96 -8.75
C LYS A 290 -15.34 22.64 -8.03
N GLY A 291 -14.07 22.36 -7.74
CA GLY A 291 -13.70 21.18 -6.94
C GLY A 291 -14.24 21.29 -5.51
N ALA A 292 -14.48 20.14 -4.87
CA ALA A 292 -14.90 20.11 -3.47
C ALA A 292 -13.73 20.47 -2.55
N GLU A 293 -13.96 21.40 -1.63
CA GLU A 293 -13.00 21.86 -0.61
C GLU A 293 -13.47 21.47 0.79
N GLY A 294 -12.55 21.38 1.75
CA GLY A 294 -12.89 20.99 3.13
C GLY A 294 -13.55 19.62 3.23
N LYS A 295 -13.01 18.62 2.52
CA LYS A 295 -13.59 17.27 2.46
C LYS A 295 -13.64 16.55 3.82
N LEU A 296 -12.68 16.81 4.71
CA LEU A 296 -12.66 16.22 6.05
C LEU A 296 -13.63 16.97 6.98
N ASP A 297 -14.49 16.21 7.65
CA ASP A 297 -15.32 16.70 8.75
C ASP A 297 -14.58 16.65 10.09
N LEU A 298 -13.59 15.75 10.23
CA LEU A 298 -12.80 15.58 11.45
C LEU A 298 -11.39 15.06 11.15
N LEU A 299 -10.39 15.80 11.61
CA LEU A 299 -8.98 15.42 11.65
C LEU A 299 -8.51 15.25 13.11
N VAL A 300 -8.23 14.01 13.51
CA VAL A 300 -7.70 13.67 14.84
C VAL A 300 -6.23 13.30 14.72
N THR A 301 -5.37 13.89 15.54
CA THR A 301 -3.93 13.57 15.57
C THR A 301 -3.46 13.13 16.94
N LEU A 302 -2.71 12.02 16.98
CA LEU A 302 -2.03 11.52 18.18
C LEU A 302 -0.54 11.81 18.04
N ASP A 303 0.00 12.62 18.96
CA ASP A 303 1.42 12.99 18.95
C ASP A 303 1.87 13.33 20.38
N PHE A 304 3.14 13.13 20.69
CA PHE A 304 3.75 13.55 21.96
C PHE A 304 4.29 14.99 21.89
N ARG A 305 4.34 15.58 20.68
CA ARG A 305 4.70 16.98 20.46
C ARG A 305 3.67 17.67 19.57
N MET A 306 3.56 19.00 19.69
CA MET A 306 2.72 19.80 18.81
C MET A 306 3.36 19.93 17.42
N SER A 307 3.18 18.92 16.56
CA SER A 307 3.69 18.92 15.19
C SER A 307 2.86 19.82 14.27
N THR A 308 3.34 20.06 13.03
CA THR A 308 2.58 20.81 12.03
C THR A 308 1.22 20.19 11.79
N THR A 309 1.12 18.85 11.77
CA THR A 309 -0.18 18.20 11.63
C THR A 309 -1.08 18.54 12.80
N CYS A 310 -0.60 18.44 14.04
CA CYS A 310 -1.39 18.82 15.23
C CYS A 310 -1.90 20.27 15.17
N LEU A 311 -1.11 21.21 14.65
CA LEU A 311 -1.52 22.62 14.51
C LEU A 311 -2.71 22.82 13.57
N TYR A 312 -2.92 21.90 12.63
CA TYR A 312 -4.03 21.93 11.66
C TYR A 312 -5.17 20.96 12.03
N SER A 313 -5.03 20.17 13.09
CA SER A 313 -6.01 19.16 13.48
C SER A 313 -7.10 19.72 14.37
N ASP A 314 -8.31 19.17 14.26
CA ASP A 314 -9.44 19.54 15.12
C ASP A 314 -9.26 19.03 16.55
N ILE A 315 -8.68 17.83 16.69
CA ILE A 315 -8.41 17.19 17.98
C ILE A 315 -6.96 16.71 18.00
N VAL A 316 -6.26 17.07 19.08
CA VAL A 316 -4.93 16.55 19.38
C VAL A 316 -5.02 15.69 20.65
N LEU A 317 -4.60 14.43 20.55
CA LEU A 317 -4.56 13.49 21.65
C LEU A 317 -3.09 13.28 22.10
N PRO A 318 -2.77 13.46 23.38
CA PRO A 318 -1.39 13.30 23.86
C PRO A 318 -0.98 11.82 23.86
N SER A 319 -0.12 11.44 22.91
CA SER A 319 0.48 10.10 22.87
C SER A 319 1.72 10.06 23.76
N SER A 320 2.01 8.91 24.39
CA SER A 320 3.22 8.74 25.18
C SER A 320 4.46 8.62 24.30
N THR A 321 5.60 9.11 24.82
CA THR A 321 6.89 8.99 24.13
C THR A 321 7.35 7.53 24.07
N TRP A 322 8.44 7.28 23.35
CA TRP A 322 9.02 5.93 23.23
C TRP A 322 9.59 5.36 24.54
N TYR A 323 9.79 6.20 25.57
CA TYR A 323 10.30 5.80 26.89
C TYR A 323 9.19 5.61 27.93
N GLU A 324 7.93 5.70 27.50
CA GLU A 324 6.74 5.68 28.37
C GLU A 324 5.71 4.67 27.86
N LYS A 325 6.15 3.67 27.06
CA LYS A 325 5.30 2.59 26.55
C LYS A 325 6.10 1.37 26.17
N ASP A 326 5.41 0.23 26.20
CA ASP A 326 5.92 -1.03 25.68
C ASP A 326 5.51 -1.21 24.22
N ASP A 327 6.45 -1.64 23.38
CA ASP A 327 6.25 -1.96 21.95
C ASP A 327 7.44 -2.79 21.45
N LEU A 328 7.43 -3.23 20.19
CA LEU A 328 8.53 -3.94 19.54
C LEU A 328 9.12 -3.15 18.37
N ASN A 329 10.42 -3.34 18.12
CA ASN A 329 11.12 -2.74 16.97
C ASN A 329 12.01 -3.77 16.25
N THR A 330 11.99 -3.72 14.92
CA THR A 330 12.85 -4.52 14.02
C THR A 330 13.22 -3.68 12.79
N SER A 331 14.35 -3.97 12.16
CA SER A 331 14.84 -3.21 11.00
C SER A 331 15.51 -4.13 9.97
N ASP A 332 15.58 -3.69 8.72
CA ASP A 332 16.37 -4.27 7.63
C ASP A 332 17.84 -4.49 8.02
N MET A 333 18.41 -3.50 8.71
CA MET A 333 19.84 -3.36 8.95
C MET A 333 20.45 -4.48 9.82
N HIS A 334 19.65 -5.07 10.70
CA HIS A 334 20.12 -6.08 11.66
C HIS A 334 19.02 -7.09 12.01
N PRO A 335 19.37 -8.34 12.35
CA PRO A 335 18.41 -9.41 12.61
C PRO A 335 17.71 -9.34 13.97
N PHE A 336 18.05 -8.36 14.82
CA PHE A 336 17.52 -8.27 16.17
C PHE A 336 16.08 -7.73 16.21
N ILE A 337 15.28 -8.32 17.09
CA ILE A 337 14.04 -7.76 17.62
C ILE A 337 14.30 -7.30 19.05
N HIS A 338 13.88 -6.08 19.39
CA HIS A 338 14.06 -5.52 20.73
C HIS A 338 12.88 -4.63 21.10
N PRO A 339 12.61 -4.46 22.41
CA PRO A 339 11.46 -3.70 22.86
C PRO A 339 11.72 -2.20 22.87
N LEU A 340 10.62 -1.43 22.90
CA LEU A 340 10.51 -0.20 23.67
C LEU A 340 9.98 -0.60 25.05
N SER A 341 10.38 0.12 26.10
CA SER A 341 9.92 -0.19 27.46
C SER A 341 9.61 1.07 28.23
N GLU A 342 8.61 0.98 29.08
CA GLU A 342 8.24 2.05 29.99
C GLU A 342 9.34 2.27 31.05
N ALA A 343 10.14 3.33 30.88
CA ALA A 343 11.10 3.77 31.87
C ALA A 343 10.43 4.52 33.03
N VAL A 344 9.36 5.25 32.72
CA VAL A 344 8.44 5.89 33.66
C VAL A 344 7.03 5.86 33.07
N GLN A 345 6.02 5.85 33.94
CA GLN A 345 4.62 5.93 33.53
C GLN A 345 4.38 7.17 32.65
N PRO A 346 3.50 7.08 31.63
CA PRO A 346 3.14 8.21 30.77
C PRO A 346 2.90 9.50 31.57
N LEU A 347 3.66 10.54 31.25
CA LEU A 347 3.56 11.81 31.97
C LEU A 347 2.26 12.56 31.61
N TRP A 348 1.77 13.31 32.58
CA TRP A 348 0.52 14.08 32.51
C TRP A 348 -0.69 13.19 32.18
N GLU A 349 -1.44 13.52 31.12
CA GLU A 349 -2.59 12.76 30.64
C GLU A 349 -2.25 11.95 29.37
N SER A 350 -0.96 11.83 29.03
CA SER A 350 -0.54 11.06 27.87
C SER A 350 -0.85 9.57 28.05
N LYS A 351 -1.09 8.88 26.93
CA LYS A 351 -1.37 7.45 26.90
C LYS A 351 -0.67 6.81 25.71
N SER A 352 -0.37 5.52 25.80
CA SER A 352 0.13 4.76 24.64
C SER A 352 -0.88 4.81 23.49
N ASP A 353 -0.41 4.73 22.24
CA ASP A 353 -1.30 4.67 21.07
C ASP A 353 -2.31 3.51 21.19
N TRP A 354 -1.85 2.38 21.75
CA TRP A 354 -2.68 1.21 22.07
C TRP A 354 -3.84 1.57 23.01
N ASP A 355 -3.56 2.21 24.14
CA ASP A 355 -4.59 2.57 25.12
C ASP A 355 -5.54 3.65 24.62
N ILE A 356 -5.04 4.59 23.80
CA ILE A 356 -5.88 5.59 23.14
C ILE A 356 -6.89 4.89 22.22
N TYR A 357 -6.43 4.03 21.31
CA TYR A 357 -7.35 3.33 20.40
C TYR A 357 -8.25 2.32 21.11
N LYS A 358 -7.77 1.63 22.14
CA LYS A 358 -8.59 0.78 23.02
C LYS A 358 -9.71 1.58 23.68
N THR A 359 -9.42 2.79 24.18
CA THR A 359 -10.41 3.70 24.77
C THR A 359 -11.44 4.17 23.72
N ILE A 360 -10.97 4.54 22.52
CA ILE A 360 -11.85 4.91 21.41
C ILE A 360 -12.75 3.73 21.03
N ALA A 361 -12.21 2.52 20.91
CA ALA A 361 -12.97 1.32 20.58
C ALA A 361 -14.05 1.03 21.62
N LYS A 362 -13.73 1.21 22.91
CA LYS A 362 -14.71 1.10 24.01
C LYS A 362 -15.85 2.09 23.83
N LYS A 363 -15.54 3.38 23.66
CA LYS A 363 -16.57 4.40 23.53
C LYS A 363 -17.38 4.26 22.24
N PHE A 364 -16.72 3.90 21.15
CA PHE A 364 -17.35 3.60 19.87
C PHE A 364 -18.34 2.44 20.01
N SER A 365 -17.97 1.37 20.71
CA SER A 365 -18.84 0.20 20.92
C SER A 365 -20.15 0.55 21.63
N GLU A 366 -20.09 1.37 22.69
CA GLU A 366 -21.27 1.85 23.41
C GLU A 366 -22.26 2.57 22.49
N ILE A 367 -21.75 3.45 21.63
CA ILE A 367 -22.56 4.27 20.72
C ILE A 367 -23.05 3.42 19.54
N ALA A 368 -22.16 2.62 18.96
CA ALA A 368 -22.42 1.83 17.78
C ALA A 368 -23.38 0.66 18.04
N ALA A 369 -23.46 0.14 19.27
CA ALA A 369 -24.48 -0.83 19.65
C ALA A 369 -25.91 -0.32 19.41
N VAL A 370 -26.15 0.99 19.59
CA VAL A 370 -27.45 1.63 19.39
C VAL A 370 -27.69 1.97 17.93
N HIS A 371 -26.67 2.50 17.24
CA HIS A 371 -26.85 3.10 15.91
C HIS A 371 -26.48 2.19 14.74
N LEU A 372 -25.60 1.21 14.94
CA LEU A 372 -25.09 0.33 13.89
C LEU A 372 -25.41 -1.14 14.15
N GLY A 373 -25.25 -1.65 15.37
CA GLY A 373 -25.47 -3.07 15.68
C GLY A 373 -24.66 -4.01 14.77
N THR A 374 -25.27 -5.11 14.35
CA THR A 374 -24.66 -6.08 13.43
C THR A 374 -25.02 -5.78 11.98
N GLN A 375 -24.02 -5.64 11.13
CA GLN A 375 -24.15 -5.26 9.73
C GLN A 375 -23.39 -6.22 8.81
N LYS A 376 -23.89 -6.41 7.59
CA LYS A 376 -23.17 -7.06 6.50
C LYS A 376 -22.50 -5.95 5.67
N ASP A 377 -21.20 -6.04 5.49
CA ASP A 377 -20.40 -5.03 4.79
C ASP A 377 -19.84 -5.63 3.50
N LEU A 378 -20.16 -5.04 2.35
CA LEU A 378 -19.55 -5.43 1.08
C LEU A 378 -18.16 -4.77 0.94
N VAL A 379 -17.12 -5.59 0.98
CA VAL A 379 -15.72 -5.15 0.89
C VAL A 379 -15.15 -5.56 -0.45
N LEU A 380 -14.54 -4.61 -1.15
CA LEU A 380 -13.78 -4.87 -2.37
C LEU A 380 -12.29 -5.00 -2.03
N THR A 381 -11.60 -5.98 -2.62
CA THR A 381 -10.13 -6.08 -2.57
C THR A 381 -9.58 -6.26 -3.98
N PRO A 382 -8.42 -5.67 -4.30
CA PRO A 382 -7.78 -5.93 -5.59
C PRO A 382 -7.41 -7.42 -5.73
N LEU A 383 -7.03 -7.80 -6.94
CA LEU A 383 -6.34 -9.06 -7.22
C LEU A 383 -5.00 -9.02 -6.49
N MET A 384 -4.86 -9.91 -5.51
CA MET A 384 -3.71 -9.89 -4.61
C MET A 384 -2.57 -10.71 -5.22
N HIS A 385 -1.36 -10.15 -5.23
CA HIS A 385 -0.15 -10.94 -5.40
C HIS A 385 -0.04 -12.00 -4.28
N ASP A 386 0.71 -13.07 -4.53
CA ASP A 386 0.88 -14.20 -3.62
C ASP A 386 -0.45 -14.91 -3.30
N THR A 387 -1.40 -14.83 -4.24
CA THR A 387 -2.66 -15.56 -4.20
C THR A 387 -2.99 -16.07 -5.60
N PRO A 388 -3.85 -17.10 -5.74
CA PRO A 388 -4.28 -17.57 -7.06
C PRO A 388 -4.88 -16.48 -7.97
N SER A 389 -5.39 -15.38 -7.40
CA SER A 389 -5.98 -14.27 -8.16
C SER A 389 -4.96 -13.43 -8.92
N GLU A 390 -3.66 -13.57 -8.63
CA GLU A 390 -2.60 -12.88 -9.38
C GLU A 390 -2.55 -13.29 -10.86
N LEU A 391 -3.11 -14.46 -11.20
CA LEU A 391 -3.26 -14.97 -12.56
C LEU A 391 -4.46 -14.35 -13.31
N GLY A 392 -4.87 -13.13 -12.93
CA GLY A 392 -6.08 -12.46 -13.41
C GLY A 392 -6.21 -12.41 -14.94
N GLN A 393 -5.44 -11.53 -15.61
CA GLN A 393 -5.45 -11.37 -17.07
C GLN A 393 -4.07 -11.73 -17.65
N SER A 394 -3.97 -12.90 -18.29
CA SER A 394 -2.67 -13.48 -18.67
C SER A 394 -2.05 -12.96 -19.97
N MET A 395 -2.86 -12.50 -20.94
CA MET A 395 -2.37 -12.22 -22.30
C MET A 395 -2.44 -10.74 -22.70
N ALA A 396 -3.49 -10.05 -22.28
CA ALA A 396 -3.74 -8.66 -22.66
C ALA A 396 -4.64 -7.99 -21.63
N VAL A 397 -4.54 -6.67 -21.54
CA VAL A 397 -5.45 -5.84 -20.76
C VAL A 397 -6.81 -5.77 -21.46
N ARG A 398 -7.88 -6.14 -20.76
CA ARG A 398 -9.27 -5.99 -21.19
C ARG A 398 -10.11 -5.33 -20.10
N ASP A 399 -10.90 -4.36 -20.51
CA ASP A 399 -11.74 -3.54 -19.64
C ASP A 399 -13.21 -3.95 -19.76
N TRP A 400 -13.78 -4.49 -18.67
CA TRP A 400 -15.17 -4.93 -18.66
C TRP A 400 -16.16 -3.79 -18.83
N LYS A 401 -15.82 -2.55 -18.44
CA LYS A 401 -16.69 -1.38 -18.59
C LYS A 401 -16.85 -0.99 -20.06
N LYS A 402 -15.89 -1.40 -20.91
CA LYS A 402 -15.93 -1.24 -22.37
C LYS A 402 -16.55 -2.44 -23.10
N GLY A 403 -16.97 -3.48 -22.38
CA GLY A 403 -17.51 -4.71 -22.97
C GLY A 403 -16.45 -5.62 -23.60
N GLU A 404 -15.16 -5.41 -23.29
CA GLU A 404 -14.04 -6.21 -23.85
C GLU A 404 -13.92 -7.59 -23.20
N VAL A 405 -14.47 -7.73 -21.98
CA VAL A 405 -14.50 -8.95 -21.18
C VAL A 405 -15.67 -8.88 -20.18
N ASP A 406 -16.12 -10.02 -19.66
CA ASP A 406 -17.09 -10.05 -18.57
C ASP A 406 -16.53 -9.45 -17.28
N ALA A 407 -17.38 -8.78 -16.50
CA ALA A 407 -17.06 -8.31 -15.16
C ALA A 407 -17.15 -9.48 -14.16
N ILE A 408 -16.00 -10.05 -13.79
CA ILE A 408 -15.89 -11.24 -12.94
C ILE A 408 -15.07 -10.86 -11.70
N PRO A 409 -15.72 -10.77 -10.51
CA PRO A 409 -15.01 -10.49 -9.26
C PRO A 409 -13.86 -11.45 -9.03
N GLY A 410 -12.68 -10.92 -8.69
CA GLY A 410 -11.48 -11.71 -8.45
C GLY A 410 -10.76 -12.20 -9.71
N LYS A 411 -11.11 -11.67 -10.90
CA LYS A 411 -10.40 -11.97 -12.15
C LYS A 411 -10.25 -10.78 -13.08
N THR A 412 -11.34 -10.09 -13.38
CA THR A 412 -11.36 -8.92 -14.29
C THR A 412 -11.88 -7.66 -13.60
N MET A 413 -12.31 -7.76 -12.35
CA MET A 413 -12.66 -6.68 -11.45
C MET A 413 -12.26 -7.07 -10.01
N PRO A 414 -12.30 -6.15 -9.01
CA PRO A 414 -11.97 -6.48 -7.63
C PRO A 414 -12.73 -7.69 -7.09
N THR A 415 -12.08 -8.46 -6.24
CA THR A 415 -12.75 -9.48 -5.42
C THR A 415 -13.76 -8.77 -4.51
N MET A 416 -14.94 -9.34 -4.35
CA MET A 416 -15.97 -8.83 -3.46
C MET A 416 -16.25 -9.85 -2.36
N THR A 417 -16.23 -9.41 -1.10
CA THR A 417 -16.47 -10.26 0.06
C THR A 417 -17.48 -9.57 0.98
N VAL A 418 -18.48 -10.32 1.45
CA VAL A 418 -19.40 -9.86 2.49
C VAL A 418 -18.78 -10.17 3.85
N VAL A 419 -18.49 -9.13 4.64
CA VAL A 419 -17.93 -9.23 5.98
C VAL A 419 -18.99 -8.85 7.01
N THR A 420 -19.30 -9.75 7.94
CA THR A 420 -20.23 -9.44 9.04
C THR A 420 -19.51 -8.69 10.15
N ARG A 421 -19.96 -7.47 10.45
CA ARG A 421 -19.42 -6.61 11.51
C ARG A 421 -20.46 -6.41 12.59
N ASP A 422 -20.20 -6.95 13.77
CA ASP A 422 -20.90 -6.51 14.98
C ASP A 422 -20.11 -5.35 15.58
N TYR A 423 -20.66 -4.15 15.41
CA TYR A 423 -20.02 -2.90 15.85
C TYR A 423 -20.15 -2.68 17.36
N GLY A 424 -21.17 -3.25 18.01
CA GLY A 424 -21.34 -3.17 19.46
C GLY A 424 -20.27 -3.96 20.22
N ASP A 425 -19.67 -4.96 19.57
CA ASP A 425 -18.58 -5.76 20.12
C ASP A 425 -17.17 -5.33 19.67
N THR A 426 -17.01 -4.14 19.07
CA THR A 426 -15.71 -3.68 18.54
C THR A 426 -14.61 -3.71 19.61
N TYR A 427 -14.91 -3.24 20.82
CA TYR A 427 -13.97 -3.25 21.95
C TYR A 427 -13.60 -4.67 22.37
N LYS A 428 -14.59 -5.55 22.55
CA LYS A 428 -14.35 -6.94 22.96
C LYS A 428 -13.47 -7.69 21.96
N LYS A 429 -13.62 -7.38 20.68
CA LYS A 429 -12.78 -7.94 19.61
C LYS A 429 -11.39 -7.31 19.58
N PHE A 430 -11.29 -5.99 19.81
CA PHE A 430 -10.00 -5.30 19.90
C PHE A 430 -9.13 -5.86 21.03
N THR A 431 -9.74 -6.26 22.15
CA THR A 431 -9.03 -6.73 23.35
C THR A 431 -8.89 -8.25 23.47
N ALA A 432 -9.06 -9.00 22.37
CA ALA A 432 -8.96 -10.46 22.40
C ALA A 432 -8.55 -11.04 21.04
N LEU A 433 -7.77 -12.13 21.06
CA LEU A 433 -7.37 -12.82 19.83
C LEU A 433 -8.55 -13.61 19.25
N GLY A 434 -8.99 -13.20 18.07
CA GLY A 434 -10.19 -13.71 17.42
C GLY A 434 -10.10 -15.17 16.96
N PRO A 435 -11.28 -15.80 16.75
CA PRO A 435 -11.38 -17.24 16.51
C PRO A 435 -10.94 -17.67 15.10
N LEU A 436 -10.66 -16.75 14.16
CA LEU A 436 -10.21 -17.14 12.82
C LEU A 436 -8.80 -17.74 12.82
N MET A 437 -7.99 -17.45 13.85
CA MET A 437 -6.65 -18.03 13.98
C MET A 437 -6.70 -19.55 14.21
N THR A 438 -7.74 -20.07 14.85
CA THR A 438 -7.95 -21.52 15.01
C THR A 438 -8.84 -22.11 13.91
N LYS A 439 -9.84 -21.35 13.42
CA LYS A 439 -10.78 -21.84 12.40
C LYS A 439 -10.18 -21.91 10.99
N ILE A 440 -9.35 -20.94 10.63
CA ILE A 440 -8.75 -20.82 9.28
C ILE A 440 -7.24 -21.09 9.34
N GLY A 441 -6.58 -20.67 10.43
CA GLY A 441 -5.13 -20.69 10.53
C GLY A 441 -4.49 -19.35 10.20
N ASN A 442 -3.17 -19.37 10.05
CA ASN A 442 -2.35 -18.20 9.73
C ASN A 442 -1.58 -18.40 8.41
N GLY A 443 -1.02 -17.32 7.86
CA GLY A 443 -0.24 -17.40 6.64
C GLY A 443 0.09 -16.05 6.02
N GLY A 444 0.77 -16.11 4.90
CA GLY A 444 1.22 -14.97 4.11
C GLY A 444 2.13 -15.46 2.99
N LYS A 445 2.38 -14.61 1.98
CA LYS A 445 3.33 -14.93 0.89
C LYS A 445 3.04 -16.28 0.19
N GLY A 446 1.77 -16.56 -0.09
CA GLY A 446 1.32 -17.74 -0.84
C GLY A 446 1.23 -19.04 -0.04
N ILE A 447 1.57 -19.03 1.24
CA ILE A 447 1.55 -20.21 2.12
C ILE A 447 0.67 -19.98 3.35
N ALA A 448 0.21 -21.07 3.96
CA ALA A 448 -0.63 -21.06 5.15
C ALA A 448 -0.38 -22.29 6.02
N TRP A 449 -0.59 -22.17 7.32
CA TRP A 449 -0.37 -23.22 8.30
C TRP A 449 -1.37 -23.16 9.46
N ASN A 450 -1.49 -24.27 10.20
CA ASN A 450 -2.26 -24.32 11.44
C ASN A 450 -1.53 -23.59 12.57
N THR A 451 -2.25 -22.80 13.37
CA THR A 451 -1.68 -22.09 14.53
C THR A 451 -2.44 -22.31 15.84
N GLU A 452 -3.23 -23.39 15.92
CA GLU A 452 -4.04 -23.68 17.11
C GLU A 452 -3.22 -23.82 18.40
N ASP A 453 -2.03 -24.45 18.32
CA ASP A 453 -1.18 -24.63 19.48
C ASP A 453 -0.62 -23.31 20.01
N GLU A 454 -0.26 -22.38 19.12
CA GLU A 454 0.17 -21.03 19.54
C GLU A 454 -0.98 -20.22 20.15
N VAL A 455 -2.21 -20.37 19.64
CA VAL A 455 -3.39 -19.75 20.25
C VAL A 455 -3.62 -20.29 21.67
N LYS A 456 -3.42 -21.60 21.90
CA LYS A 456 -3.50 -22.19 23.25
C LYS A 456 -2.41 -21.64 24.17
N GLN A 457 -1.17 -21.58 23.69
CA GLN A 457 -0.05 -21.01 24.45
C GLN A 457 -0.29 -19.53 24.79
N LEU A 458 -0.87 -18.75 23.88
CA LEU A 458 -1.29 -17.37 24.16
C LEU A 458 -2.40 -17.29 25.21
N ALA A 459 -3.35 -18.23 25.21
CA ALA A 459 -4.38 -18.28 26.26
C ALA A 459 -3.78 -18.58 27.65
N GLU A 460 -2.69 -19.34 27.72
CA GLU A 460 -1.95 -19.60 28.96
C GLU A 460 -1.12 -18.38 29.39
N LEU A 461 -0.51 -17.67 28.43
CA LEU A 461 0.35 -16.51 28.68
C LEU A 461 -0.43 -15.23 29.01
N ASN A 462 -1.40 -14.86 28.16
CA ASN A 462 -2.18 -13.63 28.30
C ASN A 462 -3.45 -13.84 29.15
N TYR A 463 -3.66 -15.06 29.65
CA TYR A 463 -4.94 -15.51 30.18
C TYR A 463 -6.08 -15.44 29.13
N THR A 464 -7.27 -15.87 29.54
CA THR A 464 -8.48 -15.80 28.71
C THR A 464 -9.43 -14.71 29.18
N VAL A 465 -10.25 -14.21 28.26
CA VAL A 465 -11.33 -13.29 28.57
C VAL A 465 -12.38 -14.02 29.41
N THR A 466 -12.64 -13.50 30.61
CA THR A 466 -13.63 -14.06 31.55
C THR A 466 -15.00 -13.41 31.42
N GLU A 467 -15.06 -12.18 30.90
CA GLU A 467 -16.30 -11.44 30.67
C GLU A 467 -17.19 -12.15 29.63
N GLU A 468 -18.51 -12.12 29.85
CA GLU A 468 -19.47 -12.71 28.90
C GLU A 468 -19.50 -11.95 27.56
N GLY A 469 -19.58 -12.69 26.47
CA GLY A 469 -19.71 -12.15 25.12
C GLY A 469 -18.92 -12.93 24.09
N VAL A 470 -18.79 -12.35 22.90
CA VAL A 470 -18.15 -12.98 21.74
C VAL A 470 -16.69 -13.37 21.95
N ALA A 471 -16.02 -12.72 22.90
CA ALA A 471 -14.61 -12.94 23.21
C ALA A 471 -14.36 -13.92 24.37
N LYS A 472 -15.41 -14.37 25.09
CA LYS A 472 -15.25 -15.22 26.26
C LYS A 472 -14.46 -16.50 25.94
N GLY A 473 -13.43 -16.77 26.73
CA GLY A 473 -12.54 -17.92 26.57
C GLY A 473 -11.46 -17.76 25.50
N LEU A 474 -11.41 -16.64 24.78
CA LEU A 474 -10.32 -16.33 23.84
C LEU A 474 -9.13 -15.70 24.59
N PRO A 475 -7.89 -15.78 24.06
CA PRO A 475 -6.73 -15.12 24.64
C PRO A 475 -6.95 -13.60 24.78
N ASN A 476 -6.56 -13.01 25.91
CA ASN A 476 -6.65 -11.57 26.10
C ASN A 476 -5.61 -10.82 25.26
N ILE A 477 -5.98 -9.60 24.86
CA ILE A 477 -5.08 -8.58 24.32
C ILE A 477 -5.42 -7.25 25.00
N ASN A 478 -5.24 -7.17 26.31
CA ASN A 478 -5.61 -5.97 27.07
C ASN A 478 -4.49 -4.93 27.05
N SER A 479 -3.24 -5.38 27.25
CA SER A 479 -2.06 -4.52 27.30
C SER A 479 -1.31 -4.51 25.96
N ALA A 480 -0.41 -3.54 25.79
CA ALA A 480 0.52 -3.55 24.65
C ALA A 480 1.48 -4.76 24.71
N ILE A 481 1.82 -5.23 25.92
CA ILE A 481 2.62 -6.45 26.11
C ILE A 481 1.85 -7.67 25.58
N ASP A 482 0.56 -7.82 25.91
CA ASP A 482 -0.26 -8.94 25.40
C ASP A 482 -0.27 -8.95 23.86
N ALA A 483 -0.35 -7.77 23.24
CA ALA A 483 -0.29 -7.59 21.80
C ALA A 483 1.10 -7.94 21.23
N CYS A 484 2.18 -7.54 21.90
CA CYS A 484 3.54 -7.94 21.55
C CYS A 484 3.72 -9.46 21.62
N GLU A 485 3.18 -10.13 22.65
CA GLU A 485 3.25 -11.58 22.78
C GLU A 485 2.46 -12.30 21.67
N VAL A 486 1.31 -11.75 21.25
CA VAL A 486 0.60 -12.25 20.05
C VAL A 486 1.51 -12.23 18.82
N ILE A 487 2.23 -11.13 18.60
CA ILE A 487 3.18 -11.01 17.47
C ILE A 487 4.28 -12.06 17.57
N LEU A 488 4.92 -12.16 18.75
CA LEU A 488 6.05 -13.05 18.98
C LEU A 488 5.66 -14.53 18.87
N MET A 489 4.48 -14.90 19.37
CA MET A 489 4.03 -16.29 19.37
C MET A 489 3.62 -16.78 17.98
N LEU A 490 2.94 -15.92 17.19
CA LEU A 490 2.32 -16.32 15.92
C LEU A 490 3.26 -16.22 14.71
N ALA A 491 4.41 -15.56 14.84
CA ALA A 491 5.34 -15.34 13.72
C ALA A 491 6.42 -16.44 13.61
N PRO A 492 6.72 -16.94 12.41
CA PRO A 492 7.80 -17.90 12.19
C PRO A 492 9.18 -17.33 12.52
N GLU A 493 9.38 -16.01 12.47
CA GLU A 493 10.67 -15.38 12.77
C GLU A 493 11.02 -15.40 14.26
N THR A 494 10.04 -15.59 15.14
CA THR A 494 10.19 -15.53 16.60
C THR A 494 9.74 -16.80 17.32
N ASN A 495 8.99 -17.67 16.65
CA ASN A 495 8.60 -18.98 17.17
C ASN A 495 9.09 -20.10 16.25
N GLY A 496 10.04 -20.90 16.75
CA GLY A 496 10.62 -22.02 16.00
C GLY A 496 9.63 -23.10 15.58
N GLN A 497 8.53 -23.31 16.33
CA GLN A 497 7.47 -24.25 15.94
C GLN A 497 6.71 -23.74 14.71
N VAL A 498 6.40 -22.44 14.67
CA VAL A 498 5.77 -21.81 13.51
C VAL A 498 6.72 -21.75 12.33
N ALA A 499 8.01 -21.51 12.56
CA ALA A 499 9.03 -21.54 11.52
C ALA A 499 9.03 -22.87 10.76
N VAL A 500 9.03 -24.00 11.46
CA VAL A 500 8.98 -25.33 10.84
C VAL A 500 7.70 -25.49 10.02
N LYS A 501 6.53 -25.18 10.60
CA LYS A 501 5.24 -25.28 9.91
C LYS A 501 5.10 -24.39 8.67
N ALA A 502 5.80 -23.25 8.63
CA ALA A 502 5.79 -22.35 7.48
C ALA A 502 6.70 -22.85 6.34
N TRP A 503 7.73 -23.66 6.64
CA TRP A 503 8.64 -24.22 5.65
C TRP A 503 8.18 -25.58 5.09
N GLU A 504 7.37 -26.33 5.83
CA GLU A 504 6.67 -27.55 5.37
C GLU A 504 5.57 -27.22 4.37
#